data_AF-A0A953Q2D8-F1
#
_entry.id   AF-A0A953Q2D8-F1
#
_cell.length_a   1.000
_cell.length_b   1.000
_cell.length_c   1.000
_cell.angle_alpha   90.00
_cell.angle_beta   90.00
_cell.angle_gamma   90.00
#
_symmetry.space_group_name_H-M   'P 1'
#
loop_
_entity.id
_entity.type
_entity.pdbx_description
1 polymer ?
#
loop_
_entity_poly.entity_id
_entity_poly.type
_entity_poly.pdbx_seq_one_letter_code
_entity_poly.pdbx_strand_id
1 'polypeptide(L)'
;MGNRPGADREHTAHNGILGRPAPRGSHETQLRNGSLVQRRADGRVSDMHDARRDMNVHHGIYGNTRVVVERRDHSRVFAERGRPGYVQRGYVHNGHEYDRRTYYYHGQAYDRYYRRYPYHGVYVQVYAPVRYYPVGFYGWAYDPWYHPVVYSWGWAHSPWYGYYGTYFTPYPVYPTASLWLTDYIISSELAAAYQARQEARQEAQVRMDEEAAAGAAPLTPEVKQRIADEVKNQLALENAEAQQNARNQEVDPGSSSIATLLSDGKTHVFVAGSSLDVVDAAGMECAISDGDALELATPPPPSATSADLVMLSSKGGPECRKSDTVSVPLADLQEMQNHMRETIDQGLQELRSKQGTGGLPSAPLTANGALADAPIAKDAPPPDPNGDAEVNQQLADADQAEKEVVGEAQQENGETATQAAAPATIALGQSVEDVTTTFGPPLTVIDLGPKKIFKYKDMKVTFKNGKVSDVE
;
A
#
# COMPACT_ATOMS: atom_id res chain seq x y z
N MET A 1 0.43 20.48 -49.75
CA MET A 1 1.08 20.79 -48.45
C MET A 1 0.17 20.27 -47.36
N GLY A 2 0.34 19.00 -46.99
CA GLY A 2 -0.47 18.33 -45.97
C GLY A 2 0.25 18.40 -44.64
N ASN A 3 -0.35 19.10 -43.67
CA ASN A 3 0.13 19.15 -42.29
C ASN A 3 -0.41 17.90 -41.58
N ARG A 4 0.48 17.00 -41.13
CA ARG A 4 0.16 15.88 -40.25
C ARG A 4 0.23 16.37 -38.80
N PRO A 5 -0.82 16.23 -37.97
CA PRO A 5 -0.68 16.35 -36.52
C PRO A 5 0.11 15.14 -35.99
N GLY A 6 1.01 15.40 -35.05
CA GLY A 6 1.84 14.39 -34.40
C GLY A 6 1.01 13.37 -33.66
N ALA A 7 1.43 12.11 -33.74
CA ALA A 7 0.92 11.04 -32.91
C ALA A 7 1.51 11.21 -31.50
N ASP A 8 0.66 11.58 -30.54
CA ASP A 8 0.94 11.37 -29.13
C ASP A 8 1.08 9.86 -28.92
N ARG A 9 2.27 9.43 -28.52
CA ARG A 9 2.52 8.04 -28.11
C ARG A 9 1.89 7.87 -26.73
N GLU A 10 0.70 7.28 -26.67
CA GLU A 10 0.21 6.61 -25.47
C GLU A 10 1.28 5.61 -25.02
N HIS A 11 1.98 5.95 -23.93
CA HIS A 11 2.79 4.99 -23.19
C HIS A 11 1.81 4.16 -22.35
N THR A 12 1.24 3.11 -22.94
CA THR A 12 0.55 2.07 -22.16
C THR A 12 1.56 1.45 -21.21
N ALA A 13 1.42 1.72 -19.91
CA ALA A 13 2.10 0.96 -18.88
C ALA A 13 1.79 -0.53 -19.09
N HIS A 14 2.81 -1.40 -19.07
CA HIS A 14 2.57 -2.84 -19.09
C HIS A 14 1.93 -3.24 -17.75
N ASN A 15 0.77 -3.88 -17.79
CA ASN A 15 0.19 -4.49 -16.59
C ASN A 15 1.04 -5.71 -16.22
N GLY A 16 1.58 -5.72 -15.01
CA GLY A 16 2.29 -6.85 -14.42
C GLY A 16 1.36 -7.95 -13.91
N ILE A 17 1.95 -8.95 -13.25
CA ILE A 17 1.33 -10.22 -12.83
C ILE A 17 0.01 -10.05 -12.06
N LEU A 18 -0.12 -8.99 -11.26
CA LEU A 18 -1.27 -8.73 -10.39
C LEU A 18 -2.22 -7.65 -10.94
N GLY A 19 -2.14 -7.32 -12.23
CA GLY A 19 -2.93 -6.25 -12.84
C GLY A 19 -2.50 -4.84 -12.42
N ARG A 20 -1.33 -4.73 -11.78
CA ARG A 20 -0.70 -3.45 -11.40
C ARG A 20 0.28 -3.00 -12.47
N PRO A 21 0.46 -1.69 -12.72
CA PRO A 21 1.49 -1.21 -13.63
C PRO A 21 2.87 -1.73 -13.23
N ALA A 22 3.56 -2.41 -14.15
CA ALA A 22 4.91 -2.87 -13.94
C ALA A 22 5.90 -1.74 -14.27
N PRO A 23 6.88 -1.46 -13.40
CA PRO A 23 7.83 -0.39 -13.62
C PRO A 23 8.75 -0.71 -14.79
N ARG A 24 9.26 0.33 -15.44
CA ARG A 24 10.14 0.16 -16.60
C ARG A 24 11.38 -0.67 -16.24
N GLY A 25 11.63 -1.70 -17.04
CA GLY A 25 12.76 -2.62 -16.82
C GLY A 25 12.43 -3.78 -15.88
N SER A 26 11.17 -3.96 -15.49
CA SER A 26 10.73 -5.18 -14.83
C SER A 26 10.77 -6.39 -15.77
N HIS A 27 11.03 -7.56 -15.20
CA HIS A 27 11.05 -8.83 -15.91
C HIS A 27 10.08 -9.82 -15.26
N GLU A 28 9.19 -10.39 -16.07
CA GLU A 28 8.26 -11.43 -15.65
C GLU A 28 8.78 -12.80 -16.09
N THR A 29 8.71 -13.78 -15.20
CA THR A 29 8.95 -15.20 -15.47
C THR A 29 7.69 -15.99 -15.18
N GLN A 30 7.17 -16.67 -16.20
CA GLN A 30 6.09 -17.63 -16.06
C GLN A 30 6.64 -19.05 -15.98
N LEU A 31 6.27 -19.77 -14.93
CA LEU A 31 6.67 -21.15 -14.71
C LEU A 31 5.68 -22.13 -15.36
N ARG A 32 6.15 -23.36 -15.64
CA ARG A 32 5.32 -24.43 -16.23
C ARG A 32 4.13 -24.82 -15.35
N ASN A 33 4.24 -24.62 -14.04
CA ASN A 33 3.18 -24.92 -13.07
C ASN A 33 2.09 -23.83 -13.02
N GLY A 34 2.23 -22.74 -13.79
CA GLY A 34 1.31 -21.60 -13.83
C GLY A 34 1.66 -20.46 -12.87
N SER A 35 2.62 -20.65 -11.96
CA SER A 35 3.13 -19.59 -11.08
C SER A 35 3.88 -18.52 -11.89
N LEU A 36 3.90 -17.31 -11.34
CA LEU A 36 4.49 -16.13 -11.98
C LEU A 36 5.41 -15.42 -10.98
N VAL A 37 6.55 -14.91 -11.45
CA VAL A 37 7.49 -14.09 -10.66
C VAL A 37 7.84 -12.83 -11.43
N GLN A 38 7.66 -11.66 -10.82
CA GLN A 38 8.07 -10.38 -11.36
C GLN A 38 9.27 -9.87 -10.58
N ARG A 39 10.31 -9.47 -11.31
CA ARG A 39 11.50 -8.83 -10.76
C ARG A 39 11.58 -7.39 -11.23
N ARG A 40 12.03 -6.51 -10.35
CA ARG A 40 12.42 -5.14 -10.70
C ARG A 40 13.68 -5.13 -11.57
N ALA A 41 14.00 -3.97 -12.10
CA ALA A 41 15.23 -3.76 -12.88
C ALA A 41 16.52 -4.07 -12.08
N ASP A 42 16.47 -4.02 -10.75
CA ASP A 42 17.59 -4.39 -9.86
C ASP A 42 17.67 -5.90 -9.56
N GLY A 43 16.76 -6.70 -10.12
CA GLY A 43 16.69 -8.15 -9.95
C GLY A 43 15.94 -8.63 -8.70
N ARG A 44 15.53 -7.74 -7.79
CA ARG A 44 14.71 -8.09 -6.62
C ARG A 44 13.30 -8.46 -7.05
N VAL A 45 12.69 -9.41 -6.35
CA VAL A 45 11.28 -9.78 -6.59
C VAL A 45 10.38 -8.64 -6.13
N SER A 46 9.46 -8.21 -6.99
CA SER A 46 8.39 -7.26 -6.64
C SER A 46 7.09 -7.97 -6.38
N ASP A 47 6.75 -8.96 -7.22
CA ASP A 47 5.47 -9.65 -7.17
C ASP A 47 5.68 -11.14 -7.47
N MET A 48 4.87 -11.98 -6.83
CA MET A 48 4.82 -13.41 -7.06
C MET A 48 3.36 -13.88 -7.03
N HIS A 49 2.98 -14.73 -7.97
CA HIS A 49 1.77 -15.54 -7.91
C HIS A 49 2.16 -17.03 -7.79
N ASP A 50 1.70 -17.69 -6.73
CA ASP A 50 1.80 -19.14 -6.57
C ASP A 50 0.47 -19.81 -6.95
N ALA A 51 0.45 -20.45 -8.12
CA ALA A 51 -0.73 -21.13 -8.64
C ALA A 51 -1.17 -22.34 -7.81
N ARG A 52 -0.29 -22.95 -7.00
CA ARG A 52 -0.65 -24.10 -6.16
C ARG A 52 -1.47 -23.69 -4.94
N ARG A 53 -1.15 -22.51 -4.40
CA ARG A 53 -1.76 -21.95 -3.19
C ARG A 53 -2.79 -20.86 -3.47
N ASP A 54 -2.90 -20.43 -4.73
CA ASP A 54 -3.66 -19.26 -5.17
C ASP A 54 -3.30 -18.02 -4.33
N MET A 55 -1.99 -17.83 -4.17
CA MET A 55 -1.36 -16.86 -3.29
C MET A 55 -0.62 -15.81 -4.10
N ASN A 56 -0.89 -14.55 -3.83
CA ASN A 56 -0.19 -13.40 -4.38
C ASN A 56 0.63 -12.74 -3.28
N VAL A 57 1.92 -12.54 -3.53
CA VAL A 57 2.85 -11.84 -2.63
C VAL A 57 3.38 -10.61 -3.36
N HIS A 58 3.34 -9.47 -2.70
CA HIS A 58 3.90 -8.21 -3.19
C HIS A 58 4.89 -7.64 -2.17
N HIS A 59 6.09 -7.33 -2.63
CA HIS A 59 7.14 -6.66 -1.86
C HIS A 59 7.25 -5.21 -2.30
N GLY A 60 6.70 -4.30 -1.50
CA GLY A 60 6.73 -2.87 -1.79
C GLY A 60 8.14 -2.28 -1.71
N ILE A 61 8.43 -1.24 -2.48
CA ILE A 61 9.74 -0.54 -2.39
C ILE A 61 9.94 0.14 -1.04
N TYR A 62 8.84 0.38 -0.30
CA TYR A 62 8.85 0.90 1.07
C TYR A 62 9.13 -0.19 2.13
N GLY A 63 9.35 -1.44 1.70
CA GLY A 63 9.70 -2.57 2.56
C GLY A 63 8.52 -3.30 3.20
N ASN A 64 7.28 -2.95 2.83
CA ASN A 64 6.08 -3.69 3.24
C ASN A 64 5.91 -4.96 2.40
N THR A 65 5.40 -6.03 3.02
CA THR A 65 5.00 -7.26 2.33
C THR A 65 3.50 -7.44 2.47
N ARG A 66 2.83 -7.58 1.33
CA ARG A 66 1.38 -7.80 1.22
C ARG A 66 1.12 -9.20 0.66
N VAL A 67 0.28 -9.96 1.33
CA VAL A 67 -0.09 -11.33 0.95
C VAL A 67 -1.60 -11.40 0.76
N VAL A 68 -2.03 -11.93 -0.39
CA VAL A 68 -3.44 -12.17 -0.69
C VAL A 68 -3.60 -13.62 -1.11
N VAL A 69 -4.50 -14.35 -0.45
CA VAL A 69 -4.83 -15.74 -0.80
C VAL A 69 -6.31 -15.84 -1.11
N GLU A 70 -6.64 -16.42 -2.26
CA GLU A 70 -8.02 -16.80 -2.57
C GLU A 70 -8.24 -18.28 -2.21
N ARG A 71 -9.25 -18.53 -1.37
CA ARG A 71 -9.60 -19.86 -0.92
C ARG A 71 -10.50 -20.54 -1.94
N ARG A 72 -10.62 -21.87 -1.82
CA ARG A 72 -11.50 -22.69 -2.66
C ARG A 72 -12.98 -22.34 -2.56
N ASP A 73 -13.41 -21.72 -1.45
CA ASP A 73 -14.78 -21.23 -1.26
C ASP A 73 -14.96 -19.78 -1.75
N HIS A 74 -13.98 -19.23 -2.48
CA HIS A 74 -13.90 -17.85 -2.96
C HIS A 74 -13.85 -16.79 -1.85
N SER A 75 -13.62 -17.20 -0.60
CA SER A 75 -13.20 -16.24 0.43
C SER A 75 -11.75 -15.83 0.22
N ARG A 76 -11.40 -14.62 0.68
CA ARG A 76 -10.06 -14.06 0.48
C ARG A 76 -9.42 -13.77 1.84
N VAL A 77 -8.16 -14.17 2.01
CA VAL A 77 -7.34 -13.77 3.15
C VAL A 77 -6.38 -12.70 2.71
N PHE A 78 -6.35 -11.62 3.48
CA PHE A 78 -5.43 -10.52 3.32
C PHE A 78 -4.53 -10.47 4.55
N ALA A 79 -3.21 -10.46 4.34
CA ALA A 79 -2.26 -10.27 5.41
C ALA A 79 -1.21 -9.24 5.00
N GLU A 80 -0.86 -8.37 5.93
CA GLU A 80 0.20 -7.40 5.75
C GLU A 80 0.98 -7.28 7.05
N ARG A 81 2.32 -7.33 6.94
CA ARG A 81 3.19 -7.34 8.11
C ARG A 81 3.06 -6.02 8.89
N GLY A 82 2.79 -6.14 10.19
CA GLY A 82 2.63 -5.00 11.10
C GLY A 82 1.29 -4.25 11.00
N ARG A 83 0.32 -4.77 10.23
CA ARG A 83 -0.99 -4.14 10.00
C ARG A 83 -2.14 -5.10 10.22
N PRO A 84 -3.38 -4.58 10.40
CA PRO A 84 -4.57 -5.43 10.41
C PRO A 84 -4.69 -6.24 9.10
N GLY A 85 -4.62 -7.57 9.20
CA GLY A 85 -5.05 -8.45 8.12
C GLY A 85 -6.55 -8.74 8.22
N TYR A 86 -7.16 -9.30 7.19
CA TYR A 86 -8.58 -9.62 7.20
C TYR A 86 -8.92 -10.92 6.47
N VAL A 87 -10.06 -11.49 6.85
CA VAL A 87 -10.75 -12.52 6.07
C VAL A 87 -11.99 -11.91 5.43
N GLN A 88 -12.06 -11.95 4.11
CA GLN A 88 -13.19 -11.48 3.32
C GLN A 88 -14.09 -12.64 2.91
N ARG A 89 -15.40 -12.49 3.12
CA ARG A 89 -16.43 -13.42 2.64
C ARG A 89 -17.53 -12.68 1.90
N GLY A 90 -17.82 -13.13 0.69
CA GLY A 90 -18.95 -12.65 -0.10
C GLY A 90 -20.29 -13.14 0.44
N TYR A 91 -21.33 -12.33 0.30
CA TYR A 91 -22.71 -12.66 0.64
C TYR A 91 -23.68 -11.81 -0.20
N VAL A 92 -24.98 -12.13 -0.12
CA VAL A 92 -26.02 -11.41 -0.86
C VAL A 92 -27.02 -10.82 0.13
N HIS A 93 -27.33 -9.54 -0.03
CA HIS A 93 -28.39 -8.84 0.69
C HIS A 93 -29.29 -8.14 -0.33
N ASN A 94 -30.61 -8.38 -0.26
CA ASN A 94 -31.60 -7.83 -1.20
C ASN A 94 -31.27 -8.00 -2.69
N GLY A 95 -30.61 -9.11 -3.06
CA GLY A 95 -30.24 -9.38 -4.46
C GLY A 95 -28.96 -8.68 -4.93
N HIS A 96 -28.24 -8.01 -4.03
CA HIS A 96 -26.95 -7.36 -4.31
C HIS A 96 -25.80 -8.07 -3.60
N GLU A 97 -24.65 -8.14 -4.28
CA GLU A 97 -23.43 -8.73 -3.74
C GLU A 97 -22.73 -7.77 -2.78
N TYR A 98 -22.39 -8.30 -1.62
CA TYR A 98 -21.60 -7.62 -0.60
C TYR A 98 -20.43 -8.49 -0.18
N ASP A 99 -19.38 -7.84 0.26
CA ASP A 99 -18.24 -8.45 0.91
C ASP A 99 -18.24 -8.01 2.38
N ARG A 100 -18.08 -8.96 3.30
CA ARG A 100 -17.70 -8.65 4.67
C ARG A 100 -16.22 -8.96 4.85
N ARG A 101 -15.44 -7.97 5.27
CA ARG A 101 -14.06 -8.15 5.75
C ARG A 101 -14.06 -8.10 7.27
N THR A 102 -13.65 -9.20 7.90
CA THR A 102 -13.35 -9.24 9.33
C THR A 102 -11.86 -9.01 9.49
N TYR A 103 -11.49 -7.85 10.04
CA TYR A 103 -10.12 -7.45 10.33
C TYR A 103 -9.68 -8.01 11.68
N TYR A 104 -8.42 -8.43 11.76
CA TYR A 104 -7.79 -8.98 12.95
C TYR A 104 -6.52 -8.18 13.26
N TYR A 105 -6.43 -7.64 14.47
CA TYR A 105 -5.26 -6.86 14.91
C TYR A 105 -5.12 -6.91 16.42
N HIS A 106 -3.93 -7.30 16.92
CA HIS A 106 -3.62 -7.43 18.36
C HIS A 106 -4.70 -8.18 19.17
N GLY A 107 -5.22 -9.28 18.61
CA GLY A 107 -6.25 -10.12 19.25
C GLY A 107 -7.66 -9.51 19.29
N GLN A 108 -7.88 -8.37 18.63
CA GLN A 108 -9.21 -7.78 18.42
C GLN A 108 -9.68 -8.05 17.00
N ALA A 109 -10.99 -8.28 16.84
CA ALA A 109 -11.62 -8.43 15.55
C ALA A 109 -12.70 -7.37 15.34
N TYR A 110 -12.79 -6.80 14.13
CA TYR A 110 -13.86 -5.88 13.75
C TYR A 110 -14.27 -6.07 12.30
N ASP A 111 -15.54 -5.81 12.02
CA ASP A 111 -16.11 -6.01 10.68
C ASP A 111 -16.24 -4.69 9.90
N ARG A 112 -16.02 -4.79 8.60
CA ARG A 112 -16.37 -3.80 7.59
C ARG A 112 -17.11 -4.48 6.45
N TYR A 113 -17.96 -3.71 5.78
CA TYR A 113 -18.87 -4.21 4.76
C TYR A 113 -18.70 -3.38 3.51
N TYR A 114 -18.71 -4.03 2.36
CA TYR A 114 -18.47 -3.39 1.08
C TYR A 114 -19.48 -3.91 0.08
N ARG A 115 -20.10 -3.01 -0.69
CA ARG A 115 -20.98 -3.36 -1.79
C ARG A 115 -20.16 -3.49 -3.07
N ARG A 116 -20.27 -4.61 -3.77
CA ARG A 116 -19.56 -4.82 -5.03
C ARG A 116 -20.21 -4.02 -6.13
N TYR A 117 -19.43 -3.24 -6.88
CA TYR A 117 -19.91 -2.34 -7.92
C TYR A 117 -19.07 -2.45 -9.20
N PRO A 118 -19.69 -2.73 -10.37
CA PRO A 118 -18.97 -2.76 -11.64
C PRO A 118 -18.69 -1.34 -12.13
N TYR A 119 -17.43 -1.05 -12.47
CA TYR A 119 -17.00 0.25 -12.97
C TYR A 119 -15.86 0.09 -13.98
N HIS A 120 -16.00 0.62 -15.19
CA HIS A 120 -15.02 0.52 -16.29
C HIS A 120 -14.43 -0.90 -16.52
N GLY A 121 -15.25 -1.94 -16.40
CA GLY A 121 -14.84 -3.33 -16.65
C GLY A 121 -14.10 -3.99 -15.48
N VAL A 122 -13.90 -3.28 -14.37
CA VAL A 122 -13.43 -3.84 -13.09
C VAL A 122 -14.55 -3.83 -12.06
N TYR A 123 -14.42 -4.66 -11.01
CA TYR A 123 -15.29 -4.58 -9.84
C TYR A 123 -14.55 -3.85 -8.73
N VAL A 124 -15.16 -2.80 -8.19
CA VAL A 124 -14.69 -2.09 -7.01
C VAL A 124 -15.57 -2.47 -5.81
N GLN A 125 -14.99 -2.48 -4.62
CA GLN A 125 -15.69 -2.80 -3.37
C GLN A 125 -15.95 -1.50 -2.62
N VAL A 126 -17.20 -1.06 -2.55
CA VAL A 126 -17.59 0.27 -2.05
C VAL A 126 -17.97 0.18 -0.58
N TYR A 127 -17.31 0.91 0.31
CA TYR A 127 -17.62 0.89 1.74
C TYR A 127 -19.10 1.19 2.00
N ALA A 128 -19.73 0.32 2.81
CA ALA A 128 -21.13 0.38 3.16
C ALA A 128 -21.28 0.49 4.69
N PRO A 129 -21.54 1.70 5.22
CA PRO A 129 -21.73 1.89 6.65
C PRO A 129 -22.88 1.05 7.19
N VAL A 130 -22.64 0.38 8.33
CA VAL A 130 -23.67 -0.39 9.04
C VAL A 130 -24.45 0.42 10.06
N ARG A 131 -24.02 1.65 10.31
CA ARG A 131 -24.63 2.57 11.27
C ARG A 131 -24.53 3.99 10.73
N TYR A 132 -25.61 4.74 10.89
CA TYR A 132 -25.66 6.15 10.55
C TYR A 132 -25.97 6.99 11.78
N TYR A 133 -25.39 8.18 11.82
CA TYR A 133 -25.69 9.18 12.84
C TYR A 133 -27.03 9.88 12.53
N PRO A 134 -27.71 10.46 13.54
CA PRO A 134 -28.89 11.29 13.25
C PRO A 134 -28.51 12.49 12.39
N VAL A 135 -29.41 12.94 11.51
CA VAL A 135 -29.17 14.08 10.58
C VAL A 135 -28.68 15.34 11.30
N GLY A 136 -29.18 15.60 12.52
CA GLY A 136 -28.71 16.74 13.32
C GLY A 136 -27.25 16.63 13.78
N PHE A 137 -26.70 15.42 13.91
CA PHE A 137 -25.28 15.20 14.22
C PHE A 137 -24.40 15.44 12.99
N TYR A 138 -24.80 14.95 11.81
CA TYR A 138 -24.11 15.29 10.57
C TYR A 138 -24.13 16.80 10.30
N GLY A 139 -25.25 17.48 10.57
CA GLY A 139 -25.31 18.95 10.49
C GLY A 139 -24.29 19.63 11.41
N TRP A 140 -24.19 19.20 12.66
CA TRP A 140 -23.18 19.74 13.60
C TRP A 140 -21.72 19.43 13.20
N ALA A 141 -21.47 18.30 12.55
CA ALA A 141 -20.14 17.96 12.03
C ALA A 141 -19.81 18.74 10.74
N TYR A 142 -20.82 19.08 9.94
CA TYR A 142 -20.67 19.75 8.66
C TYR A 142 -20.54 21.29 8.79
N ASP A 143 -21.34 21.88 9.68
CA ASP A 143 -21.41 23.33 9.87
C ASP A 143 -20.26 23.84 10.74
N PRO A 144 -19.85 25.12 10.57
CA PRO A 144 -18.91 25.75 11.49
C PRO A 144 -19.43 25.76 12.93
N TRP A 145 -18.52 25.50 13.86
CA TRP A 145 -18.82 25.63 15.28
C TRP A 145 -18.90 27.10 15.68
N TYR A 146 -19.74 27.40 16.67
CA TYR A 146 -19.97 28.77 17.14
C TYR A 146 -18.68 29.45 17.63
N HIS A 147 -17.80 28.68 18.27
CA HIS A 147 -16.46 29.12 18.64
C HIS A 147 -15.42 28.16 18.08
N PRO A 148 -14.33 28.68 17.47
CA PRO A 148 -13.19 27.86 17.11
C PRO A 148 -12.60 27.17 18.34
N VAL A 149 -12.22 25.91 18.17
CA VAL A 149 -11.76 25.04 19.25
C VAL A 149 -10.24 24.95 19.26
N VAL A 150 -9.62 25.16 20.41
CA VAL A 150 -8.24 24.74 20.64
C VAL A 150 -8.29 23.34 21.24
N TYR A 151 -7.82 22.33 20.50
CA TYR A 151 -7.88 20.93 20.90
C TYR A 151 -6.48 20.38 21.18
N SER A 152 -6.34 19.62 22.27
CA SER A 152 -5.10 18.93 22.62
C SER A 152 -5.25 17.44 22.37
N TRP A 153 -4.48 16.93 21.40
CA TRP A 153 -4.58 15.55 20.94
C TRP A 153 -3.96 14.51 21.91
N GLY A 154 -3.12 14.94 22.86
CA GLY A 154 -2.49 14.05 23.83
C GLY A 154 -1.31 13.21 23.32
N TRP A 155 -1.10 13.12 21.99
CA TRP A 155 0.01 12.37 21.39
C TRP A 155 1.30 13.16 21.17
N ALA A 156 1.42 14.38 21.72
CA ALA A 156 2.59 15.24 21.52
C ALA A 156 3.92 14.59 21.96
N HIS A 157 3.87 13.63 22.89
CA HIS A 157 5.03 12.87 23.36
C HIS A 157 5.12 11.45 22.77
N SER A 158 4.22 11.09 21.84
CA SER A 158 4.26 9.80 21.17
C SER A 158 5.43 9.76 20.17
N PRO A 159 6.20 8.66 20.11
CA PRO A 159 7.37 8.57 19.22
C PRO A 159 7.06 8.82 17.74
N TRP A 160 5.89 8.38 17.27
CA TRP A 160 5.46 8.57 15.88
C TRP A 160 5.35 10.06 15.51
N TYR A 161 4.93 10.92 16.45
CA TYR A 161 4.79 12.35 16.17
C TYR A 161 6.14 13.04 16.11
N GLY A 162 7.10 12.61 16.94
CA GLY A 162 8.50 13.04 16.80
C GLY A 162 9.08 12.64 15.44
N TYR A 163 8.75 11.44 14.95
CA TYR A 163 9.21 10.93 13.66
C TYR A 163 8.60 11.67 12.46
N TYR A 164 7.29 11.97 12.50
CA TYR A 164 6.58 12.66 11.40
C TYR A 164 6.38 14.17 11.62
N GLY A 165 6.97 14.76 12.66
CA GLY A 165 6.68 16.15 13.05
C GLY A 165 7.10 17.22 12.03
N THR A 166 8.03 16.89 11.11
CA THR A 166 8.37 17.75 9.97
C THR A 166 7.40 17.61 8.81
N TYR A 167 6.70 16.48 8.72
CA TYR A 167 5.73 16.17 7.67
C TYR A 167 4.31 16.68 8.01
N PHE A 168 3.89 16.48 9.26
CA PHE A 168 2.55 16.79 9.73
C PHE A 168 2.56 17.68 10.96
N THR A 169 1.77 18.76 10.92
CA THR A 169 1.49 19.61 12.07
C THR A 169 -0.03 19.79 12.17
N PRO A 170 -0.64 19.56 13.35
CA PRO A 170 -2.08 19.72 13.53
C PRO A 170 -2.45 21.21 13.43
N TYR A 171 -3.70 21.50 13.08
CA TYR A 171 -4.21 22.86 13.10
C TYR A 171 -4.15 23.42 14.54
N PRO A 172 -3.77 24.70 14.71
CA PRO A 172 -3.73 25.32 16.02
C PRO A 172 -5.13 25.55 16.60
N VAL A 173 -6.14 25.64 15.73
CA VAL A 173 -7.54 25.87 16.08
C VAL A 173 -8.47 25.26 15.03
N TYR A 174 -9.63 24.75 15.47
CA TYR A 174 -10.62 24.06 14.65
C TYR A 174 -11.95 24.83 14.65
N PRO A 175 -12.23 25.66 13.63
CA PRO A 175 -13.53 26.29 13.45
C PRO A 175 -14.61 25.33 12.91
N THR A 176 -14.24 24.19 12.33
CA THR A 176 -15.16 23.17 11.80
C THR A 176 -14.73 21.78 12.25
N ALA A 177 -15.67 20.83 12.30
CA ALA A 177 -15.33 19.44 12.58
C ALA A 177 -14.54 18.80 11.42
N SER A 178 -14.72 19.24 10.16
CA SER A 178 -13.96 18.72 9.02
C SER A 178 -12.45 18.94 9.15
N LEU A 179 -12.03 20.09 9.69
CA LEU A 179 -10.61 20.35 9.98
C LEU A 179 -10.09 19.45 11.11
N TRP A 180 -10.93 19.17 12.11
CA TRP A 180 -10.58 18.26 13.20
C TRP A 180 -10.46 16.82 12.70
N LEU A 181 -11.42 16.36 11.88
CA LEU A 181 -11.42 15.05 11.24
C LEU A 181 -10.24 14.88 10.27
N THR A 182 -9.82 15.94 9.58
CA THR A 182 -8.62 15.91 8.75
C THR A 182 -7.39 15.52 9.56
N ASP A 183 -7.19 16.16 10.72
CA ASP A 183 -6.07 15.83 11.60
C ASP A 183 -6.24 14.49 12.30
N TYR A 184 -7.49 14.07 12.57
CA TYR A 184 -7.80 12.73 13.05
C TYR A 184 -7.33 11.67 12.05
N ILE A 185 -7.70 11.81 10.77
CA ILE A 185 -7.34 10.86 9.70
C ILE A 185 -5.82 10.77 9.58
N ILE A 186 -5.16 11.91 9.34
CA ILE A 186 -3.71 11.94 9.11
C ILE A 186 -2.95 11.42 10.34
N SER A 187 -3.34 11.83 11.56
CA SER A 187 -2.64 11.36 12.76
C SER A 187 -2.85 9.86 13.03
N SER A 188 -4.04 9.33 12.75
CA SER A 188 -4.34 7.90 12.88
C SER A 188 -3.52 7.07 11.89
N GLU A 189 -3.46 7.49 10.63
CA GLU A 189 -2.67 6.84 9.58
C GLU A 189 -1.17 6.86 9.90
N LEU A 190 -0.62 8.02 10.28
CA LEU A 190 0.80 8.14 10.62
C LEU A 190 1.17 7.32 11.87
N ALA A 191 0.30 7.29 12.88
CA ALA A 191 0.51 6.45 14.05
C ALA A 191 0.53 4.96 13.68
N ALA A 192 -0.42 4.50 12.86
CA ALA A 192 -0.49 3.12 12.38
C ALA A 192 0.73 2.75 11.53
N ALA A 193 1.15 3.62 10.61
CA ALA A 193 2.33 3.41 9.77
C ALA A 193 3.63 3.33 10.59
N TYR A 194 3.77 4.17 11.61
CA TYR A 194 4.90 4.08 12.53
C TYR A 194 4.92 2.75 13.25
N GLN A 195 3.78 2.31 13.79
CA GLN A 195 3.66 1.03 14.49
C GLN A 195 4.02 -0.14 13.58
N ALA A 196 3.45 -0.20 12.37
CA ALA A 196 3.75 -1.23 11.38
C ALA A 196 5.24 -1.29 11.04
N ARG A 197 5.89 -0.13 10.90
CA ARG A 197 7.34 -0.04 10.68
C ARG A 197 8.14 -0.62 11.85
N GLN A 198 7.74 -0.36 13.10
CA GLN A 198 8.44 -0.90 14.27
C GLN A 198 8.30 -2.42 14.36
N GLU A 199 7.10 -2.95 14.13
CA GLU A 199 6.84 -4.40 14.13
C GLU A 199 7.66 -5.10 13.03
N ALA A 200 7.66 -4.56 11.81
CA ALA A 200 8.48 -5.07 10.72
C ALA A 200 10.00 -5.02 11.01
N ARG A 201 10.50 -3.95 11.66
CA ARG A 201 11.91 -3.83 12.07
C ARG A 201 12.30 -4.87 13.12
N GLN A 202 11.42 -5.16 14.08
CA GLN A 202 11.66 -6.14 15.14
C GLN A 202 11.75 -7.57 14.59
N GLU A 203 10.89 -7.91 13.63
CA GLU A 203 10.86 -9.22 13.00
C GLU A 203 12.01 -9.44 12.01
N ALA A 204 12.41 -8.42 11.26
CA ALA A 204 13.40 -8.57 10.19
C ALA A 204 14.86 -8.70 10.67
N GLN A 205 15.21 -8.39 11.93
CA GLN A 205 16.62 -8.28 12.41
C GLN A 205 17.56 -7.46 11.49
N VAL A 206 17.00 -6.68 10.57
CA VAL A 206 17.74 -5.90 9.55
C VAL A 206 17.62 -4.42 9.92
N ARG A 207 18.77 -3.75 9.95
CA ARG A 207 18.84 -2.30 10.06
C ARG A 207 18.31 -1.71 8.75
N MET A 208 17.12 -1.13 8.78
CA MET A 208 16.71 -0.21 7.73
C MET A 208 17.49 1.08 7.96
N ASP A 209 18.43 1.38 7.07
CA ASP A 209 19.20 2.62 7.14
C ASP A 209 18.24 3.80 7.02
N GLU A 210 18.27 4.69 8.02
CA GLU A 210 17.56 5.97 7.99
C GLU A 210 18.32 6.93 7.07
N GLU A 211 18.14 6.79 5.77
CA GLU A 211 18.49 7.86 4.85
C GLU A 211 17.57 9.06 5.12
N ALA A 212 18.19 10.23 5.33
CA ALA A 212 17.48 11.49 5.39
C ALA A 212 16.68 11.65 4.09
N ALA A 213 15.35 11.69 4.20
CA ALA A 213 14.45 11.67 3.05
C ALA A 213 14.62 12.94 2.20
N ALA A 214 15.51 12.87 1.21
CA ALA A 214 15.61 13.90 0.18
C ALA A 214 14.28 13.96 -0.59
N GLY A 215 13.84 15.17 -0.94
CA GLY A 215 12.60 15.37 -1.71
C GLY A 215 11.31 15.37 -0.90
N ALA A 216 11.37 15.37 0.44
CA ALA A 216 10.18 15.48 1.29
C ALA A 216 9.37 16.77 1.00
N ALA A 217 8.05 16.62 0.95
CA ALA A 217 7.07 17.67 0.73
C ALA A 217 5.96 17.58 1.79
N PRO A 218 6.06 18.35 2.89
CA PRO A 218 5.16 18.21 4.02
C PRO A 218 3.71 18.62 3.69
N LEU A 219 2.78 18.18 4.54
CA LEU A 219 1.38 18.58 4.50
C LEU A 219 1.24 20.07 4.82
N THR A 220 1.24 20.89 3.77
CA THR A 220 1.02 22.33 3.89
C THR A 220 -0.42 22.62 4.36
N PRO A 221 -0.69 23.79 4.97
CA PRO A 221 -2.05 24.19 5.34
C PRO A 221 -3.03 24.14 4.17
N GLU A 222 -2.55 24.43 2.96
CA GLU A 222 -3.38 24.44 1.75
C GLU A 222 -3.74 23.02 1.28
N VAL A 223 -2.80 22.07 1.38
CA VAL A 223 -3.10 20.65 1.13
C VAL A 223 -4.07 20.11 2.17
N LYS A 224 -3.84 20.42 3.46
CA LYS A 224 -4.75 20.02 4.53
C LYS A 224 -6.14 20.65 4.37
N GLN A 225 -6.26 21.86 3.81
CA GLN A 225 -7.55 22.47 3.53
C GLN A 225 -8.30 21.70 2.44
N ARG A 226 -7.60 21.26 1.38
CA ARG A 226 -8.22 20.42 0.34
C ARG A 226 -8.68 19.07 0.88
N ILE A 227 -7.91 18.45 1.77
CA ILE A 227 -8.34 17.24 2.49
C ILE A 227 -9.59 17.55 3.35
N ALA A 228 -9.63 18.68 4.05
CA ALA A 228 -10.78 19.07 4.86
C ALA A 228 -12.05 19.34 4.03
N ASP A 229 -11.89 19.88 2.82
CA ASP A 229 -12.99 20.07 1.88
C ASP A 229 -13.50 18.71 1.37
N GLU A 230 -12.60 17.75 1.11
CA GLU A 230 -13.00 16.39 0.75
C GLU A 230 -13.71 15.67 1.91
N VAL A 231 -13.19 15.75 3.14
CA VAL A 231 -13.85 15.23 4.34
C VAL A 231 -15.26 15.82 4.46
N LYS A 232 -15.42 17.12 4.20
CA LYS A 232 -16.73 17.77 4.22
C LYS A 232 -17.67 17.23 3.13
N ASN A 233 -17.16 16.92 1.93
CA ASN A 233 -17.93 16.27 0.88
C ASN A 233 -18.39 14.86 1.31
N GLN A 234 -17.51 14.07 1.92
CA GLN A 234 -17.83 12.74 2.43
C GLN A 234 -18.89 12.78 3.55
N LEU A 235 -18.82 13.77 4.45
CA LEU A 235 -19.87 13.99 5.47
C LEU A 235 -21.24 14.32 4.84
N ALA A 236 -21.26 15.13 3.79
CA ALA A 236 -22.50 15.45 3.09
C ALA A 236 -23.10 14.23 2.38
N LEU A 237 -22.24 13.41 1.76
CA LEU A 237 -22.61 12.15 1.15
C LEU A 237 -23.23 11.20 2.18
N GLU A 238 -22.53 10.93 3.29
CA GLU A 238 -23.00 10.01 4.31
C GLU A 238 -24.28 10.49 5.01
N ASN A 239 -24.47 11.81 5.16
CA ASN A 239 -25.73 12.37 5.62
C ASN A 239 -26.89 12.11 4.64
N ALA A 240 -26.63 12.13 3.32
CA ALA A 240 -27.63 11.77 2.31
C ALA A 240 -27.96 10.27 2.38
N GLU A 241 -26.95 9.41 2.55
CA GLU A 241 -27.13 7.97 2.77
C GLU A 241 -27.94 7.69 4.04
N ALA A 242 -27.66 8.39 5.13
CA ALA A 242 -28.40 8.28 6.39
C ALA A 242 -29.90 8.58 6.22
N GLN A 243 -30.23 9.59 5.40
CA GLN A 243 -31.62 9.93 5.08
C GLN A 243 -32.29 8.86 4.20
N GLN A 244 -31.56 8.24 3.27
CA GLN A 244 -32.04 7.13 2.48
C GLN A 244 -32.29 5.90 3.37
N ASN A 245 -31.33 5.53 4.22
CA ASN A 245 -31.46 4.44 5.18
C ASN A 245 -32.66 4.64 6.13
N ALA A 246 -32.86 5.86 6.63
CA ALA A 246 -34.01 6.20 7.48
C ALA A 246 -35.37 6.04 6.77
N ARG A 247 -35.39 6.09 5.43
CA ARG A 247 -36.57 5.83 4.59
C ARG A 247 -36.65 4.38 4.11
N ASN A 248 -35.77 3.50 4.60
CA ASN A 248 -35.56 2.13 4.10
C ASN A 248 -35.29 2.09 2.59
N GLN A 249 -34.65 3.14 2.06
CA GLN A 249 -34.16 3.17 0.69
C GLN A 249 -32.76 2.58 0.66
N GLU A 250 -32.49 1.81 -0.38
CA GLU A 250 -31.17 1.24 -0.58
C GLU A 250 -30.20 2.30 -1.12
N VAL A 251 -29.02 2.37 -0.51
CA VAL A 251 -27.96 3.31 -0.89
C VAL A 251 -27.29 2.84 -2.18
N ASP A 252 -27.29 3.69 -3.21
CA ASP A 252 -26.58 3.46 -4.47
C ASP A 252 -25.06 3.43 -4.24
N PRO A 253 -24.34 2.34 -4.57
CA PRO A 253 -22.90 2.30 -4.37
C PRO A 253 -22.18 3.17 -5.40
N GLY A 254 -22.81 3.50 -6.53
CA GLY A 254 -22.25 4.40 -7.53
C GLY A 254 -22.01 5.81 -6.97
N SER A 255 -22.96 6.33 -6.17
CA SER A 255 -22.83 7.65 -5.52
C SER A 255 -21.70 7.71 -4.50
N SER A 256 -21.36 6.56 -3.92
CA SER A 256 -20.42 6.46 -2.80
C SER A 256 -19.12 5.77 -3.17
N SER A 257 -18.94 5.47 -4.46
CA SER A 257 -17.72 4.93 -5.05
C SER A 257 -16.89 6.03 -5.68
N ILE A 258 -15.67 5.67 -6.09
CA ILE A 258 -14.83 6.50 -6.95
C ILE A 258 -15.50 6.87 -8.28
N ALA A 259 -16.55 6.17 -8.73
CA ALA A 259 -17.21 6.49 -10.00
C ALA A 259 -17.75 7.92 -10.02
N THR A 260 -18.34 8.38 -8.91
CA THR A 260 -18.82 9.77 -8.80
C THR A 260 -17.64 10.73 -8.70
N LEU A 261 -16.63 10.43 -7.87
CA LEU A 261 -15.45 11.29 -7.70
C LEU A 261 -14.67 11.47 -9.01
N LEU A 262 -14.67 10.47 -9.88
CA LEU A 262 -13.96 10.51 -11.16
C LEU A 262 -14.78 11.17 -12.29
N SER A 263 -16.09 11.40 -12.10
CA SER A 263 -16.99 11.83 -13.18
C SER A 263 -17.80 13.10 -12.90
N ASP A 264 -17.83 13.61 -11.67
CA ASP A 264 -18.64 14.78 -11.31
C ASP A 264 -18.03 16.13 -11.73
N GLY A 265 -16.82 16.11 -12.30
CA GLY A 265 -16.11 17.28 -12.80
C GLY A 265 -15.50 18.16 -11.71
N LYS A 266 -15.44 17.70 -10.47
CA LYS A 266 -14.77 18.39 -9.37
C LYS A 266 -13.37 17.83 -9.16
N THR A 267 -12.54 18.64 -8.50
CA THR A 267 -11.26 18.20 -7.98
C THR A 267 -11.49 17.43 -6.69
N HIS A 268 -10.89 16.24 -6.59
CA HIS A 268 -10.95 15.39 -5.41
C HIS A 268 -9.55 15.09 -4.89
N VAL A 269 -9.41 15.00 -3.57
CA VAL A 269 -8.17 14.64 -2.91
C VAL A 269 -8.30 13.25 -2.28
N PHE A 270 -7.32 12.40 -2.55
CA PHE A 270 -7.17 11.10 -1.92
C PHE A 270 -6.07 11.18 -0.88
N VAL A 271 -6.26 10.47 0.23
CA VAL A 271 -5.24 10.26 1.25
C VAL A 271 -4.92 8.77 1.27
N ALA A 272 -3.65 8.42 1.18
CA ALA A 272 -3.25 7.03 1.19
C ALA A 272 -3.37 6.44 2.60
N GLY A 273 -4.10 5.33 2.72
CA GLY A 273 -4.23 4.56 3.98
C GLY A 273 -3.30 3.34 4.08
N SER A 274 -2.49 3.10 3.06
CA SER A 274 -1.55 1.98 2.96
C SER A 274 -0.45 2.29 1.96
N SER A 275 0.67 1.57 2.04
CA SER A 275 1.76 1.72 1.08
C SER A 275 1.45 1.05 -0.26
N LEU A 276 1.66 1.79 -1.36
CA LEU A 276 1.43 1.34 -2.73
C LEU A 276 2.62 1.70 -3.61
N ASP A 277 3.07 0.74 -4.41
CA ASP A 277 4.00 1.02 -5.50
C ASP A 277 3.20 1.48 -6.72
N VAL A 278 3.59 2.61 -7.28
CA VAL A 278 2.98 3.21 -8.47
C VAL A 278 4.06 3.57 -9.49
N VAL A 279 3.62 3.92 -10.69
CA VAL A 279 4.51 4.40 -11.75
C VAL A 279 4.19 5.83 -12.11
N ASP A 280 5.23 6.63 -12.34
CA ASP A 280 5.11 7.98 -12.88
C ASP A 280 4.90 7.96 -14.41
N ALA A 281 4.70 9.14 -15.00
CA ALA A 281 4.55 9.30 -16.45
C ALA A 281 5.78 8.85 -17.28
N ALA A 282 6.96 8.71 -16.67
CA ALA A 282 8.16 8.17 -17.30
C ALA A 282 8.27 6.64 -17.18
N GLY A 283 7.33 6.00 -16.46
CA GLY A 283 7.33 4.58 -16.15
C GLY A 283 8.29 4.22 -15.01
N MET A 284 8.76 5.19 -14.24
CA MET A 284 9.63 4.97 -13.08
C MET A 284 8.77 4.62 -11.87
N GLU A 285 9.23 3.63 -11.09
CA GLU A 285 8.59 3.21 -9.85
C GLU A 285 8.83 4.23 -8.73
N CYS A 286 7.80 4.53 -7.96
CA CYS A 286 7.88 5.23 -6.69
C CYS A 286 6.77 4.77 -5.75
N ALA A 287 6.89 5.07 -4.46
CA ALA A 287 5.92 4.68 -3.46
C ALA A 287 4.97 5.82 -3.12
N ILE A 288 3.75 5.46 -2.76
CA ILE A 288 2.84 6.29 -1.97
C ILE A 288 2.72 5.59 -0.62
N SER A 289 2.78 6.33 0.49
CA SER A 289 2.63 5.77 1.83
C SER A 289 1.59 6.53 2.66
N ASP A 290 1.24 5.98 3.82
CA ASP A 290 0.17 6.46 4.70
C ASP A 290 0.22 7.97 4.98
N GLY A 291 -0.88 8.67 4.77
CA GLY A 291 -0.98 10.11 4.95
C GLY A 291 -0.38 10.94 3.81
N ASP A 292 0.12 10.33 2.73
CA ASP A 292 0.40 11.05 1.48
C ASP A 292 -0.90 11.50 0.83
N ALA A 293 -0.88 12.69 0.24
CA ALA A 293 -2.05 13.29 -0.37
C ALA A 293 -1.87 13.40 -1.89
N LEU A 294 -2.91 13.02 -2.62
CA LEU A 294 -2.95 13.01 -4.08
C LEU A 294 -4.18 13.75 -4.58
N GLU A 295 -4.04 14.48 -5.67
CA GLU A 295 -5.15 15.18 -6.31
C GLU A 295 -5.51 14.52 -7.64
N LEU A 296 -6.80 14.22 -7.79
CA LEU A 296 -7.37 13.95 -9.10
C LEU A 296 -7.52 15.27 -9.85
N ALA A 297 -6.57 15.55 -10.74
CA ALA A 297 -6.57 16.78 -11.52
C ALA A 297 -7.47 16.70 -12.76
N THR A 298 -7.51 15.53 -13.42
CA THR A 298 -8.28 15.31 -14.65
C THR A 298 -9.02 13.97 -14.58
N PRO A 299 -10.30 13.93 -15.00
CA PRO A 299 -11.03 12.68 -15.14
C PRO A 299 -10.27 11.69 -16.03
N PRO A 300 -10.22 10.41 -15.66
CA PRO A 300 -9.60 9.39 -16.49
C PRO A 300 -10.39 9.22 -17.81
N PRO A 301 -9.74 8.81 -18.90
CA PRO A 301 -10.43 8.49 -20.15
C PRO A 301 -11.51 7.43 -19.95
N PRO A 302 -12.56 7.40 -20.80
CA PRO A 302 -13.56 6.33 -20.74
C PRO A 302 -12.88 4.96 -20.85
N SER A 303 -13.29 4.02 -19.99
CA SER A 303 -12.76 2.64 -19.90
C SER A 303 -11.34 2.48 -19.33
N ALA A 304 -10.71 3.56 -18.87
CA ALA A 304 -9.45 3.44 -18.15
C ALA A 304 -9.64 2.64 -16.85
N THR A 305 -8.70 1.74 -16.55
CA THR A 305 -8.66 0.93 -15.32
C THR A 305 -7.72 1.50 -14.26
N SER A 306 -7.16 2.68 -14.54
CA SER A 306 -6.39 3.52 -13.62
C SER A 306 -6.75 4.99 -13.85
N ALA A 307 -6.37 5.85 -12.91
CA ALA A 307 -6.43 7.29 -13.06
C ALA A 307 -5.07 7.91 -12.77
N ASP A 308 -4.79 9.03 -13.41
CA ASP A 308 -3.59 9.83 -13.17
C ASP A 308 -3.86 10.84 -12.06
N LEU A 309 -3.02 10.83 -11.02
CA LEU A 309 -3.12 11.73 -9.88
C LEU A 309 -1.82 12.51 -9.70
N VAL A 310 -1.96 13.74 -9.22
CA VAL A 310 -0.83 14.62 -8.92
C VAL A 310 -0.49 14.51 -7.43
N MET A 311 0.77 14.22 -7.12
CA MET A 311 1.26 14.19 -5.74
C MET A 311 1.21 15.59 -5.10
N LEU A 312 0.44 15.76 -4.03
CA LEU A 312 0.35 17.01 -3.28
C LEU A 312 1.36 17.07 -2.12
N SER A 313 1.54 15.95 -1.43
CA SER A 313 2.48 15.80 -0.32
C SER A 313 3.05 14.38 -0.27
N SER A 314 4.30 14.28 0.17
CA SER A 314 4.98 13.03 0.46
C SER A 314 6.12 13.25 1.45
N LYS A 315 6.58 12.20 2.11
CA LYS A 315 7.63 12.19 3.13
C LYS A 315 9.03 12.07 2.53
N GLY A 316 9.13 11.80 1.22
CA GLY A 316 10.38 11.74 0.46
C GLY A 316 11.04 10.36 0.47
N GLY A 317 12.31 10.30 0.10
CA GLY A 317 13.02 9.02 -0.02
C GLY A 317 12.54 8.23 -1.26
N PRO A 318 12.07 6.97 -1.13
CA PRO A 318 11.53 6.20 -2.24
C PRO A 318 10.13 6.65 -2.68
N GLU A 319 9.51 7.57 -1.94
CA GLU A 319 8.18 8.07 -2.28
C GLU A 319 8.17 8.99 -3.49
N CYS A 320 7.03 9.01 -4.19
CA CYS A 320 6.81 9.88 -5.34
C CYS A 320 6.98 11.35 -4.95
N ARG A 321 7.57 12.16 -5.83
CA ARG A 321 7.87 13.57 -5.50
C ARG A 321 6.63 14.40 -5.69
N LYS A 322 6.54 15.49 -4.92
CA LYS A 322 5.48 16.47 -5.10
C LYS A 322 5.44 16.99 -6.53
N SER A 323 4.23 17.11 -7.08
CA SER A 323 3.92 17.48 -8.47
C SER A 323 4.19 16.41 -9.52
N ASP A 324 4.73 15.25 -9.15
CA ASP A 324 4.75 14.11 -10.05
C ASP A 324 3.31 13.66 -10.35
N THR A 325 3.07 13.26 -11.59
CA THR A 325 1.82 12.61 -12.00
C THR A 325 2.04 11.11 -12.01
N VAL A 326 1.24 10.39 -11.23
CA VAL A 326 1.35 8.94 -11.03
C VAL A 326 0.05 8.25 -11.42
N SER A 327 0.18 7.06 -12.00
CA SER A 327 -0.98 6.25 -12.41
C SER A 327 -1.36 5.30 -11.27
N VAL A 328 -2.59 5.45 -10.75
CA VAL A 328 -3.11 4.65 -9.64
C VAL A 328 -4.28 3.78 -10.14
N PRO A 329 -4.24 2.45 -9.93
CA PRO A 329 -5.34 1.57 -10.30
C PRO A 329 -6.67 1.96 -9.65
N LEU A 330 -7.79 1.79 -10.36
CA LEU A 330 -9.12 2.12 -9.83
C LEU A 330 -9.47 1.35 -8.55
N ALA A 331 -9.02 0.09 -8.43
CA ALA A 331 -9.22 -0.68 -7.21
C ALA A 331 -8.50 -0.05 -6.00
N ASP A 332 -7.25 0.39 -6.18
CA ASP A 332 -6.48 1.02 -5.12
C ASP A 332 -7.05 2.40 -4.74
N LEU A 333 -7.57 3.17 -5.71
CA LEU A 333 -8.30 4.42 -5.41
C LEU A 333 -9.59 4.18 -4.63
N GLN A 334 -10.31 3.11 -4.93
CA GLN A 334 -11.49 2.73 -4.14
C GLN A 334 -11.07 2.37 -2.70
N GLU A 335 -9.96 1.65 -2.52
CA GLU A 335 -9.45 1.35 -1.17
C GLU A 335 -9.04 2.62 -0.41
N MET A 336 -8.40 3.60 -1.07
CA MET A 336 -8.12 4.91 -0.43
C MET A 336 -9.40 5.63 0.00
N GLN A 337 -10.42 5.64 -0.86
CA GLN A 337 -11.70 6.29 -0.53
C GLN A 337 -12.47 5.55 0.57
N ASN A 338 -12.46 4.21 0.55
CA ASN A 338 -12.99 3.40 1.64
C ASN A 338 -12.29 3.72 2.94
N HIS A 339 -10.96 3.73 2.95
CA HIS A 339 -10.17 4.01 4.14
C HIS A 339 -10.48 5.39 4.73
N MET A 340 -10.60 6.42 3.88
CA MET A 340 -11.00 7.75 4.32
C MET A 340 -12.38 7.71 5.01
N ARG A 341 -13.38 7.09 4.38
CA ARG A 341 -14.75 7.02 4.95
C ARG A 341 -14.79 6.21 6.25
N GLU A 342 -14.10 5.08 6.30
CA GLU A 342 -13.99 4.27 7.51
C GLU A 342 -13.32 5.01 8.68
N THR A 343 -12.35 5.87 8.37
CA THR A 343 -11.65 6.68 9.38
C THR A 343 -12.47 7.93 9.77
N ILE A 344 -13.27 8.49 8.84
CA ILE A 344 -14.28 9.50 9.15
C ILE A 344 -15.31 8.92 10.14
N ASP A 345 -15.84 7.72 9.92
CA ASP A 345 -16.79 7.07 10.84
C ASP A 345 -16.22 6.95 12.26
N GLN A 346 -14.97 6.53 12.38
CA GLN A 346 -14.25 6.44 13.66
C GLN A 346 -14.09 7.82 14.31
N GLY A 347 -13.70 8.82 13.53
CA GLY A 347 -13.60 10.21 13.97
C GLY A 347 -14.96 10.78 14.42
N LEU A 348 -16.05 10.46 13.73
CA LEU A 348 -17.41 10.84 14.10
C LEU A 348 -17.85 10.16 15.41
N GLN A 349 -17.48 8.89 15.62
CA GLN A 349 -17.68 8.21 16.90
C GLN A 349 -16.93 8.92 18.02
N GLU A 350 -15.69 9.34 17.78
CA GLU A 350 -14.89 10.07 18.76
C GLU A 350 -15.48 11.44 19.07
N LEU A 351 -15.85 12.23 18.05
CA LEU A 351 -16.53 13.51 18.21
C LEU A 351 -17.83 13.37 19.01
N ARG A 352 -18.65 12.36 18.71
CA ARG A 352 -19.89 12.09 19.43
C ARG A 352 -19.64 11.77 20.90
N SER A 353 -18.65 10.92 21.18
CA SER A 353 -18.34 10.48 22.54
C SER A 353 -17.71 11.58 23.40
N LYS A 354 -16.98 12.51 22.78
CA LYS A 354 -16.26 13.59 23.47
C LYS A 354 -16.94 14.97 23.37
N GLN A 355 -18.05 15.13 22.66
CA GLN A 355 -18.77 16.40 22.57
C GLN A 355 -19.04 17.01 23.96
N GLY A 356 -18.78 18.32 24.11
CA GLY A 356 -18.88 19.02 25.39
C GLY A 356 -17.75 18.75 26.39
N THR A 357 -16.73 17.97 26.02
CA THR A 357 -15.58 17.64 26.87
C THR A 357 -14.26 17.85 26.12
N GLY A 358 -13.14 17.96 26.86
CA GLY A 358 -11.80 18.05 26.24
C GLY A 358 -11.60 19.24 25.29
N GLY A 359 -12.41 20.29 25.42
CA GLY A 359 -12.40 21.47 24.55
C GLY A 359 -13.34 21.38 23.34
N LEU A 360 -13.92 20.21 23.04
CA LEU A 360 -14.91 20.08 21.97
C LEU A 360 -16.25 20.72 22.38
N PRO A 361 -16.96 21.38 21.45
CA PRO A 361 -18.21 22.04 21.76
C PRO A 361 -19.28 20.99 22.02
N SER A 362 -20.28 21.36 22.82
CA SER A 362 -21.46 20.51 22.99
C SER A 362 -22.24 20.45 21.68
N ALA A 363 -22.63 19.24 21.28
CA ALA A 363 -23.50 19.06 20.13
C ALA A 363 -24.94 19.54 20.48
N PRO A 364 -25.68 20.10 19.51
CA PRO A 364 -27.06 20.52 19.73
C PRO A 364 -27.97 19.31 20.07
N LEU A 365 -29.13 19.56 20.68
CA LEU A 365 -30.06 18.47 21.05
C LEU A 365 -30.48 17.60 19.85
N THR A 366 -30.57 18.18 18.65
CA THR A 366 -30.86 17.48 17.39
C THR A 366 -29.79 16.43 17.01
N ALA A 367 -28.59 16.54 17.57
CA ALA A 367 -27.48 15.62 17.36
C ALA A 367 -27.48 14.42 18.32
N ASN A 368 -28.31 14.44 19.37
CA ASN A 368 -28.34 13.41 20.41
C ASN A 368 -29.26 12.21 20.10
N GLY A 369 -29.75 12.09 18.87
CA GLY A 369 -30.58 10.96 18.42
C GLY A 369 -29.84 9.61 18.45
N ALA A 370 -30.59 8.52 18.50
CA ALA A 370 -30.03 7.17 18.40
C ALA A 370 -29.35 6.96 17.03
N LEU A 371 -28.34 6.09 16.99
CA LEU A 371 -27.80 5.60 15.71
C LEU A 371 -28.87 4.78 14.99
N ALA A 372 -28.89 4.87 13.66
CA ALA A 372 -29.73 4.04 12.82
C ALA A 372 -28.88 2.91 12.22
N ASP A 373 -29.25 1.65 12.47
CA ASP A 373 -28.57 0.51 11.87
C ASP A 373 -28.98 0.35 10.39
N ALA A 374 -28.03 -0.02 9.54
CA ALA A 374 -28.29 -0.49 8.20
C ALA A 374 -28.52 -2.02 8.22
N PRO A 375 -29.51 -2.56 7.50
CA PRO A 375 -29.84 -3.99 7.57
C PRO A 375 -28.80 -4.91 6.92
N ILE A 376 -27.79 -4.36 6.24
CA ILE A 376 -26.81 -5.12 5.43
C ILE A 376 -25.99 -6.13 6.24
N ALA A 377 -25.78 -5.90 7.54
CA ALA A 377 -25.01 -6.80 8.39
C ALA A 377 -25.79 -8.05 8.83
N LYS A 378 -27.13 -8.05 8.67
CA LYS A 378 -27.99 -9.14 9.18
C LYS A 378 -27.81 -10.44 8.42
N ASP A 379 -27.54 -10.35 7.12
CA ASP A 379 -27.37 -11.51 6.23
C ASP A 379 -25.90 -11.90 6.04
N ALA A 380 -24.98 -11.19 6.69
CA ALA A 380 -23.57 -11.50 6.60
C ALA A 380 -23.25 -12.84 7.29
N PRO A 381 -22.34 -13.65 6.71
CA PRO A 381 -21.89 -14.88 7.36
C PRO A 381 -21.29 -14.59 8.74
N PRO A 382 -21.14 -15.55 9.68
CA PRO A 382 -20.44 -15.30 10.94
C PRO A 382 -18.92 -15.15 10.74
N PRO A 383 -18.17 -14.41 11.59
CA PRO A 383 -16.72 -14.26 11.46
C PRO A 383 -16.00 -15.60 11.46
N ASP A 384 -14.81 -15.67 10.86
CA ASP A 384 -14.00 -16.89 10.90
C ASP A 384 -13.49 -17.11 12.35
N PRO A 385 -13.82 -18.24 13.00
CA PRO A 385 -13.38 -18.50 14.38
C PRO A 385 -11.85 -18.50 14.55
N ASN A 386 -11.10 -18.82 13.48
CA ASN A 386 -9.64 -18.91 13.51
C ASN A 386 -8.96 -17.85 12.63
N GLY A 387 -9.68 -16.80 12.22
CA GLY A 387 -9.17 -15.86 11.22
C GLY A 387 -7.88 -15.14 11.61
N ASP A 388 -7.68 -14.82 12.89
CA ASP A 388 -6.42 -14.21 13.38
C ASP A 388 -5.22 -15.14 13.19
N ALA A 389 -5.35 -16.41 13.60
CA ALA A 389 -4.30 -17.40 13.42
C ALA A 389 -4.00 -17.63 11.93
N GLU A 390 -5.03 -17.62 11.10
CA GLU A 390 -4.88 -17.82 9.66
C GLU A 390 -4.20 -16.65 8.95
N VAL A 391 -4.58 -15.41 9.26
CA VAL A 391 -3.91 -14.20 8.74
C VAL A 391 -2.41 -14.26 9.05
N ASN A 392 -2.05 -14.59 10.29
CA ASN A 392 -0.65 -14.72 10.69
C ASN A 392 0.06 -15.89 9.97
N GLN A 393 -0.64 -17.01 9.76
CA GLN A 393 -0.10 -18.15 9.02
C GLN A 393 0.21 -17.79 7.55
N GLN A 394 -0.62 -16.97 6.89
CA GLN A 394 -0.38 -16.59 5.50
C GLN A 394 0.93 -15.82 5.29
N LEU A 395 1.36 -15.02 6.28
CA LEU A 395 2.67 -14.35 6.21
C LEU A 395 3.82 -15.36 6.26
N ALA A 396 3.72 -16.39 7.10
CA ALA A 396 4.73 -17.45 7.19
C ALA A 396 4.75 -18.34 5.94
N ASP A 397 3.56 -18.66 5.40
CA ASP A 397 3.42 -19.47 4.19
C ASP A 397 3.94 -18.73 2.96
N ALA A 398 3.79 -17.40 2.90
CA ALA A 398 4.33 -16.56 1.83
C ALA A 398 5.85 -16.65 1.72
N ASP A 399 6.58 -16.54 2.85
CA ASP A 399 8.05 -16.64 2.86
C ASP A 399 8.53 -18.02 2.36
N GLN A 400 7.75 -19.08 2.59
CA GLN A 400 8.05 -20.42 2.09
C GLN A 400 7.68 -20.58 0.61
N ALA A 401 6.49 -20.09 0.21
CA ALA A 401 6.02 -20.12 -1.17
C ALA A 401 6.98 -19.37 -2.09
N GLU A 402 7.49 -18.21 -1.66
CA GLU A 402 8.46 -17.42 -2.43
C GLU A 402 9.75 -18.21 -2.69
N LYS A 403 10.33 -18.84 -1.67
CA LYS A 403 11.55 -19.67 -1.84
C LYS A 403 11.34 -20.80 -2.84
N GLU A 404 10.17 -21.45 -2.79
CA GLU A 404 9.82 -22.53 -3.71
C GLU A 404 9.65 -22.01 -5.14
N VAL A 405 8.80 -20.99 -5.34
CA VAL A 405 8.47 -20.47 -6.68
C VAL A 405 9.70 -19.79 -7.31
N VAL A 406 10.46 -19.00 -6.56
CA VAL A 406 11.69 -18.37 -7.06
C VAL A 406 12.76 -19.42 -7.37
N GLY A 407 12.90 -20.44 -6.53
CA GLY A 407 13.84 -21.55 -6.77
C GLY A 407 13.48 -22.36 -8.03
N GLU A 408 12.18 -22.65 -8.23
CA GLU A 408 11.69 -23.30 -9.45
C GLU A 408 11.92 -22.41 -10.69
N ALA A 409 11.70 -21.08 -10.58
CA ALA A 409 11.94 -20.13 -11.67
C ALA A 409 13.41 -20.17 -12.15
N GLN A 410 14.35 -20.24 -11.21
CA GLN A 410 15.79 -20.35 -11.51
C GLN A 410 16.12 -21.68 -12.20
N GLN A 411 15.49 -22.78 -11.78
CA GLN A 411 15.70 -24.09 -12.40
C GLN A 411 15.10 -24.16 -13.81
N GLU A 412 13.89 -23.63 -14.02
CA GLU A 412 13.18 -23.69 -15.30
C GLU A 412 13.76 -22.76 -16.37
N ASN A 413 14.26 -21.58 -15.99
CA ASN A 413 14.94 -20.66 -16.90
C ASN A 413 16.34 -21.16 -17.31
N GLY A 414 16.78 -22.32 -16.83
CA GLY A 414 18.14 -22.80 -17.07
C GLY A 414 19.19 -21.96 -16.34
N GLU A 415 18.80 -21.16 -15.35
CA GLU A 415 19.69 -20.49 -14.41
C GLU A 415 20.16 -21.48 -13.32
N THR A 416 20.62 -22.67 -13.73
CA THR A 416 21.89 -23.12 -13.16
C THR A 416 22.86 -21.97 -13.34
N ALA A 417 23.44 -21.45 -12.26
CA ALA A 417 24.45 -20.40 -12.29
C ALA A 417 25.52 -20.67 -13.37
N THR A 418 25.22 -20.19 -14.56
CA THR A 418 26.16 -19.67 -15.53
C THR A 418 25.80 -18.20 -15.62
N GLN A 419 26.10 -17.51 -14.52
CA GLN A 419 26.89 -16.29 -14.72
C GLN A 419 27.93 -16.68 -15.77
N ALA A 420 27.76 -16.21 -17.00
CA ALA A 420 28.91 -15.80 -17.75
C ALA A 420 29.52 -14.65 -16.93
N ALA A 421 30.16 -15.02 -15.80
CA ALA A 421 31.23 -14.23 -15.27
C ALA A 421 32.12 -13.99 -16.50
N ALA A 422 32.45 -12.73 -16.74
CA ALA A 422 33.59 -12.42 -17.58
C ALA A 422 34.68 -13.45 -17.20
N PRO A 423 35.28 -14.15 -18.18
CA PRO A 423 36.12 -15.31 -17.91
C PRO A 423 37.05 -14.96 -16.76
N ALA A 424 36.98 -15.72 -15.67
CA ALA A 424 37.75 -15.41 -14.48
C ALA A 424 39.20 -15.19 -14.89
N THR A 425 39.71 -13.97 -14.65
CA THR A 425 41.07 -13.59 -15.06
C THR A 425 41.99 -13.62 -13.84
N ILE A 426 43.17 -14.21 -13.99
CA ILE A 426 44.25 -14.08 -13.01
C ILE A 426 45.12 -12.90 -13.41
N ALA A 427 45.35 -11.97 -12.49
CA ALA A 427 46.27 -10.85 -12.69
C ALA A 427 47.56 -11.04 -11.87
N LEU A 428 48.68 -10.52 -12.39
CA LEU A 428 49.93 -10.42 -11.63
C LEU A 428 49.70 -9.63 -10.34
N GLY A 429 50.18 -10.14 -9.22
CA GLY A 429 50.05 -9.50 -7.90
C GLY A 429 48.84 -9.92 -7.07
N GLN A 430 47.90 -10.69 -7.63
CA GLN A 430 46.72 -11.21 -6.91
C GLN A 430 47.13 -12.17 -5.78
N SER A 431 46.39 -12.21 -4.67
CA SER A 431 46.74 -13.06 -3.52
C SER A 431 46.35 -14.53 -3.74
N VAL A 432 46.94 -15.44 -2.95
CA VAL A 432 46.57 -16.86 -2.96
C VAL A 432 45.09 -17.07 -2.61
N GLU A 433 44.56 -16.29 -1.67
CA GLU A 433 43.17 -16.40 -1.21
C GLU A 433 42.18 -15.94 -2.29
N ASP A 434 42.47 -14.84 -2.99
CA ASP A 434 41.63 -14.36 -4.10
C ASP A 434 41.60 -15.36 -5.26
N VAL A 435 42.74 -15.96 -5.62
CA VAL A 435 42.81 -16.98 -6.67
C VAL A 435 42.04 -18.23 -6.27
N THR A 436 42.18 -18.67 -5.01
CA THR A 436 41.46 -19.87 -4.52
C THR A 436 39.95 -19.62 -4.39
N THR A 437 39.55 -18.40 -4.05
CA THR A 437 38.14 -17.99 -4.01
C THR A 437 37.54 -17.94 -5.41
N THR A 438 38.31 -17.49 -6.41
CA THR A 438 37.84 -17.31 -7.79
C THR A 438 37.84 -18.63 -8.58
N PHE A 439 38.87 -19.48 -8.41
CA PHE A 439 39.07 -20.71 -9.21
C PHE A 439 38.84 -22.01 -8.42
N GLY A 440 38.48 -21.90 -7.13
CA GLY A 440 38.34 -23.04 -6.24
C GLY A 440 39.69 -23.58 -5.73
N PRO A 441 39.68 -24.70 -4.98
CA PRO A 441 40.91 -25.32 -4.50
C PRO A 441 41.74 -25.93 -5.65
N PRO A 442 43.08 -25.83 -5.63
CA PRO A 442 43.93 -26.43 -6.65
C PRO A 442 43.96 -27.96 -6.55
N LEU A 443 44.20 -28.63 -7.70
CA LEU A 443 44.41 -30.08 -7.76
C LEU A 443 45.71 -30.51 -7.11
N THR A 444 46.74 -29.66 -7.15
CA THR A 444 48.03 -29.94 -6.52
C THR A 444 48.67 -28.64 -6.05
N VAL A 445 49.17 -28.65 -4.81
CA VAL A 445 49.99 -27.58 -4.24
C VAL A 445 51.43 -28.05 -4.14
N ILE A 446 52.35 -27.33 -4.78
CA ILE A 446 53.79 -27.53 -4.63
C ILE A 446 54.32 -26.32 -3.84
N ASP A 447 54.66 -26.54 -2.58
CA ASP A 447 55.19 -25.52 -1.68
C ASP A 447 56.73 -25.56 -1.66
N LEU A 448 57.38 -24.49 -2.11
CA LEU A 448 58.83 -24.32 -2.14
C LEU A 448 59.26 -23.15 -1.23
N GLY A 449 58.45 -22.78 -0.24
CA GLY A 449 58.70 -21.68 0.69
C GLY A 449 58.26 -20.32 0.13
N PRO A 450 59.18 -19.39 -0.20
CA PRO A 450 58.81 -18.08 -0.77
C PRO A 450 58.17 -18.19 -2.16
N LYS A 451 58.22 -19.37 -2.79
CA LYS A 451 57.55 -19.69 -4.06
C LYS A 451 56.55 -20.82 -3.83
N LYS A 452 55.32 -20.66 -4.28
CA LYS A 452 54.30 -21.72 -4.29
C LYS A 452 53.75 -21.89 -5.69
N ILE A 453 53.39 -23.12 -6.07
CA ILE A 453 52.83 -23.43 -7.39
C ILE A 453 51.53 -24.19 -7.18
N PHE A 454 50.43 -23.63 -7.68
CA PHE A 454 49.10 -24.24 -7.64
C PHE A 454 48.78 -24.77 -9.03
N LYS A 455 48.51 -26.06 -9.15
CA LYS A 455 48.05 -26.68 -10.40
C LYS A 455 46.54 -26.82 -10.38
N TYR A 456 45.90 -26.28 -11.39
CA TYR A 456 44.50 -26.51 -11.73
C TYR A 456 44.43 -27.44 -12.94
N LYS A 457 43.21 -27.77 -13.37
CA LYS A 457 42.98 -28.69 -14.50
C LYS A 457 43.67 -28.23 -15.79
N ASP A 458 43.58 -26.93 -16.09
CA ASP A 458 44.01 -26.34 -17.37
C ASP A 458 45.02 -25.19 -17.21
N MET A 459 45.57 -24.97 -16.01
CA MET A 459 46.56 -23.91 -15.76
C MET A 459 47.44 -24.20 -14.53
N LYS A 460 48.59 -23.54 -14.48
CA LYS A 460 49.49 -23.51 -13.33
C LYS A 460 49.74 -22.08 -12.90
N VAL A 461 49.45 -21.77 -11.64
CA VAL A 461 49.66 -20.43 -11.06
C VAL A 461 50.86 -20.48 -10.13
N THR A 462 51.86 -19.63 -10.41
CA THR A 462 53.03 -19.49 -9.56
C THR A 462 52.89 -18.26 -8.70
N PHE A 463 53.06 -18.43 -7.39
CA PHE A 463 53.10 -17.37 -6.41
C PHE A 463 54.52 -17.14 -5.92
N LYS A 464 54.91 -15.87 -5.73
CA LYS A 464 56.12 -15.47 -5.02
C LYS A 464 55.73 -14.52 -3.90
N ASN A 465 56.13 -14.80 -2.66
CA ASN A 465 55.75 -14.05 -1.46
C ASN A 465 54.22 -13.87 -1.31
N GLY A 466 53.44 -14.92 -1.62
CA GLY A 466 51.99 -14.94 -1.47
C GLY A 466 51.20 -14.20 -2.57
N LYS A 467 51.86 -13.73 -3.63
CA LYS A 467 51.23 -13.03 -4.76
C LYS A 467 51.53 -13.71 -6.10
N VAL A 468 50.59 -13.69 -7.03
CA VAL A 468 50.77 -14.24 -8.38
C VAL A 468 51.96 -13.57 -9.06
N SER A 469 52.93 -14.37 -9.46
CA SER A 469 54.11 -13.92 -10.20
C SER A 469 54.15 -14.45 -11.64
N ASP A 470 53.41 -15.52 -11.94
CA ASP A 470 53.37 -16.13 -13.27
C ASP A 470 52.16 -17.08 -13.42
N VAL A 471 51.67 -17.26 -14.66
CA VAL A 471 50.57 -18.17 -15.02
C VAL A 471 50.94 -18.88 -16.32
N GLU A 472 50.97 -20.23 -16.29
CA GLU A 472 51.32 -21.12 -17.41
C GLU A 472 50.16 -22.03 -17.82
#